data_AF-A0A7U5D2J0-F1
#
_entry.id   AF-A0A7U5D2J0-F1
#
_cell.length_a   1.000
_cell.length_b   1.000
_cell.length_c   1.000
_cell.angle_alpha   90.00
_cell.angle_beta   90.00
_cell.angle_gamma   90.00
#
_symmetry.space_group_name_H-M   'P 1'
#
loop_
_entity.id
_entity.type
_entity.pdbx_description
1 polymer ?
#
loop_
_entity_poly.entity_id
_entity_poly.type
_entity_poly.pdbx_seq_one_letter_code
_entity_poly.pdbx_strand_id
1 'polypeptide(L)'
;MFAAIIIIIIIWISMWGFYKFMYPRAPKSMMPKEGDVTTPRHCNFCGNSLAEYRGVLETKPSLAANSDSNIEANQELFFCNYEHQADFHAGKSYK
;
A
#
# COMPACT_ATOMS: atom_id res chain seq x y z
N MET A 1 16.40 7.36 -46.22
CA MET A 1 15.19 6.98 -45.46
C MET A 1 15.40 5.71 -44.62
N PHE A 2 15.95 4.62 -45.17
CA PHE A 2 16.24 3.39 -44.41
C PHE A 2 17.19 3.57 -43.21
N ALA A 3 18.24 4.38 -43.33
CA ALA A 3 19.16 4.66 -42.21
C ALA A 3 18.45 5.29 -41.00
N ALA A 4 17.53 6.23 -41.23
CA ALA A 4 16.75 6.85 -40.16
C ALA A 4 15.82 5.84 -39.46
N ILE A 5 15.20 4.93 -40.24
CA ILE A 5 14.34 3.87 -39.70
C ILE A 5 15.15 2.90 -38.82
N ILE A 6 16.35 2.51 -39.26
CA ILE A 6 17.24 1.62 -38.50
C ILE A 6 17.64 2.25 -37.16
N ILE A 7 17.99 3.54 -37.16
CA ILE A 7 18.36 4.25 -35.93
C ILE A 7 17.19 4.30 -34.94
N ILE A 8 15.96 4.57 -35.41
CA ILE A 8 14.77 4.59 -34.55
C ILE A 8 14.53 3.22 -33.90
N ILE A 9 14.70 2.13 -34.66
CA ILE A 9 14.55 0.76 -34.12
C ILE A 9 15.62 0.46 -33.06
N ILE A 10 16.88 0.85 -33.29
CA ILE A 10 17.97 0.66 -32.33
C ILE A 10 17.68 1.42 -31.03
N ILE A 11 17.25 2.68 -31.14
CA ILE A 11 16.87 3.50 -29.98
C ILE A 11 15.71 2.86 -29.22
N TRP A 12 14.69 2.34 -29.92
CA TRP A 12 13.54 1.71 -29.27
C TRP A 12 13.91 0.44 -28.52
N ILE A 13 14.73 -0.43 -29.13
CA ILE A 13 15.21 -1.67 -28.49
C ILE A 13 16.13 -1.37 -27.31
N SER A 14 17.04 -0.39 -27.45
CA SER A 14 17.95 -0.02 -26.37
C SER A 14 17.17 0.55 -25.20
N MET A 15 16.24 1.48 -25.43
CA MET A 15 15.39 2.03 -24.38
C MET A 15 14.60 0.93 -23.68
N TRP A 16 13.98 0.02 -24.43
CA TRP A 16 13.25 -1.10 -23.84
C TRP A 16 14.13 -1.99 -22.95
N GLY A 17 15.34 -2.33 -23.41
CA GLY A 17 16.31 -3.11 -22.63
C GLY A 17 16.75 -2.40 -21.35
N PHE A 18 17.09 -1.11 -21.45
CA PHE A 18 17.47 -0.29 -20.30
C PHE A 18 16.32 -0.16 -19.29
N TYR A 19 15.10 0.12 -19.74
CA TYR A 19 13.95 0.21 -18.85
C TYR A 19 13.70 -1.10 -18.11
N LYS A 20 13.83 -2.24 -18.79
CA LYS A 20 13.63 -3.55 -18.16
C LYS A 20 14.72 -3.91 -17.16
N PHE A 21 15.96 -3.49 -17.41
CA PHE A 21 17.09 -3.75 -16.53
C PHE A 21 17.14 -2.81 -15.33
N MET A 22 16.98 -1.50 -15.54
CA MET A 22 17.07 -0.48 -14.49
C MET A 22 15.82 -0.43 -13.59
N TYR A 23 14.65 -0.73 -14.16
CA TYR A 23 13.38 -0.73 -13.44
C TYR A 23 12.74 -2.13 -13.49
N PRO A 24 13.37 -3.14 -12.86
CA PRO A 24 12.77 -4.45 -12.75
C PRO A 24 11.44 -4.31 -12.01
N ARG A 25 10.43 -5.05 -12.46
CA ARG A 25 9.14 -5.07 -11.75
C ARG A 25 9.36 -5.48 -10.29
N ALA A 26 8.59 -4.89 -9.39
CA ALA A 26 8.65 -5.21 -7.97
C ALA A 26 8.60 -6.74 -7.74
N PRO A 27 9.39 -7.27 -6.79
CA PRO A 27 9.45 -8.70 -6.55
C PRO A 27 8.06 -9.24 -6.18
N LYS A 28 7.75 -10.46 -6.62
CA LYS A 28 6.45 -11.10 -6.37
C LYS A 28 6.12 -11.24 -4.89
N SER A 29 7.12 -11.24 -4.01
CA SER A 29 6.94 -11.26 -2.55
C SER A 29 6.19 -10.04 -2.01
N MET A 30 6.20 -8.91 -2.74
CA MET A 30 5.46 -7.71 -2.38
C MET A 30 4.06 -7.67 -2.99
N MET A 31 3.67 -8.62 -3.85
CA MET A 31 2.32 -8.66 -4.41
C MET A 31 1.33 -9.25 -3.39
N PRO A 32 0.02 -8.92 -3.48
CA PRO A 32 -0.99 -9.57 -2.67
C PRO A 32 -0.95 -11.08 -2.88
N LYS A 33 -1.03 -11.84 -1.80
CA LYS A 33 -1.14 -13.29 -1.80
C LYS A 33 -2.62 -13.70 -1.83
N GLU A 34 -2.88 -14.96 -2.13
CA GLU A 34 -4.24 -15.50 -2.07
C GLU A 34 -4.78 -15.39 -0.63
N GLY A 35 -5.93 -14.72 -0.47
CA GLY A 35 -6.53 -14.42 0.83
C GLY A 35 -6.27 -13.01 1.36
N ASP A 36 -5.38 -12.24 0.74
CA ASP A 36 -5.15 -10.85 1.11
C ASP A 36 -6.30 -9.96 0.63
N VAL A 37 -6.71 -9.03 1.50
CA VAL A 37 -7.73 -8.04 1.16
C VAL A 37 -7.07 -6.91 0.34
N THR A 38 -7.47 -6.79 -0.92
CA THR A 38 -6.95 -5.76 -1.84
C THR A 38 -7.74 -4.47 -1.82
N THR A 39 -8.80 -4.38 -1.01
CA THR A 39 -9.63 -3.19 -0.94
C THR A 39 -8.85 -2.03 -0.33
N PRO A 40 -8.92 -0.82 -0.92
CA PRO A 40 -8.29 0.36 -0.34
C PRO A 40 -9.03 0.78 0.95
N ARG A 41 -8.25 1.09 1.99
CA ARG A 41 -8.71 1.73 3.22
C ARG A 41 -7.96 3.04 3.43
N HIS A 42 -8.56 3.97 4.16
CA HIS A 42 -7.92 5.23 4.51
C HIS A 42 -7.15 5.10 5.81
N CYS A 43 -5.91 5.56 5.80
CA CYS A 43 -5.10 5.63 7.00
C CYS A 43 -5.73 6.59 8.02
N ASN A 44 -5.98 6.14 9.24
CA ASN A 44 -6.56 6.94 10.32
C ASN A 44 -5.65 8.10 10.76
N PHE A 45 -4.39 8.07 10.38
CA PHE A 45 -3.41 9.09 10.73
C PHE A 45 -3.16 10.11 9.61
N CYS A 46 -2.84 9.67 8.39
CA CYS A 46 -2.50 10.56 7.28
C CYS A 46 -3.60 10.72 6.21
N GLY A 47 -4.70 9.98 6.30
CA GLY A 47 -5.83 10.04 5.36
C GLY A 47 -5.58 9.39 3.99
N ASN A 48 -4.34 9.08 3.62
CA ASN A 48 -4.04 8.42 2.34
C ASN A 48 -4.70 7.05 2.24
N SER A 49 -5.15 6.69 1.03
CA SER A 49 -5.68 5.38 0.73
C SER A 49 -4.56 4.39 0.46
N LEU A 50 -4.61 3.23 1.12
CA LEU A 50 -3.69 2.12 0.90
C LEU A 50 -4.50 0.82 0.86
N ALA A 51 -4.07 -0.13 0.04
CA ALA A 51 -4.68 -1.46 0.07
C ALA A 51 -4.42 -2.11 1.44
N GLU A 52 -5.42 -2.80 1.98
CA GLU A 52 -5.39 -3.33 3.33
C GLU A 52 -4.17 -4.23 3.60
N TYR A 53 -3.83 -5.12 2.66
CA TYR A 53 -2.65 -6.00 2.75
C TYR A 53 -1.29 -5.28 2.85
N ARG A 54 -1.24 -3.98 2.58
CA ARG A 54 -0.02 -3.16 2.67
C ARG A 54 0.11 -2.40 3.99
N GLY A 55 -0.99 -2.25 4.72
CA GLY A 55 -1.02 -1.47 5.94
C GLY A 55 -1.04 -2.31 7.21
N VAL A 56 -1.12 -1.63 8.34
CA VAL A 56 -1.24 -2.22 9.66
C VAL A 56 -2.70 -2.07 10.11
N LEU A 57 -3.34 -3.20 10.38
CA LEU A 57 -4.67 -3.28 10.98
C LEU A 57 -4.55 -3.45 12.48
N GLU A 58 -5.23 -2.59 13.23
CA GLU A 58 -5.37 -2.72 14.67
C GLU A 58 -6.82 -3.05 15.00
N THR A 59 -7.05 -4.29 15.42
CA THR A 59 -8.31 -4.77 15.98
C THR A 59 -8.14 -4.82 17.50
N LYS A 60 -8.95 -4.07 18.26
CA LYS A 60 -8.86 -4.07 19.73
C LYS A 60 -9.59 -5.30 20.30
N PRO A 61 -8.90 -6.27 20.94
CA PRO A 61 -9.55 -7.50 21.42
C PRO A 61 -10.29 -7.34 22.77
N SER A 62 -10.20 -6.19 23.45
CA SER A 62 -10.70 -6.03 24.83
C SER A 62 -12.17 -5.63 24.99
N LEU A 63 -12.92 -5.47 23.89
CA LEU A 63 -14.37 -5.19 23.92
C LEU A 63 -15.23 -6.45 23.66
N ALA A 64 -14.62 -7.60 23.39
CA ALA A 64 -15.34 -8.83 23.06
C ALA A 64 -15.80 -9.65 24.28
N ALA A 65 -15.64 -9.15 25.51
CA ALA A 65 -15.92 -9.93 26.73
C ALA A 65 -17.08 -9.42 27.59
N ASN A 66 -17.65 -8.22 27.35
CA ASN A 66 -18.75 -7.72 28.18
C ASN A 66 -19.73 -6.83 27.42
N SER A 67 -21.00 -7.25 27.49
CA SER A 67 -22.20 -6.40 27.60
C SER A 67 -22.69 -5.69 26.34
N ASP A 68 -23.71 -6.32 25.73
CA ASP A 68 -25.07 -5.80 25.74
C ASP A 68 -25.17 -4.25 25.73
N SER A 69 -24.79 -3.64 24.61
CA SER A 69 -25.13 -2.26 24.27
C SER A 69 -24.94 -2.05 22.78
N ASN A 70 -25.98 -1.54 22.13
CA ASN A 70 -25.96 -1.04 20.75
C ASN A 70 -25.01 0.19 20.67
N ILE A 71 -23.70 -0.06 20.53
CA ILE A 71 -22.72 0.95 20.13
C ILE A 71 -22.06 0.45 18.85
N GLU A 72 -22.36 1.16 17.76
CA GLU A 72 -21.76 0.97 16.46
C GLU A 72 -20.23 1.11 16.53
N ALA A 73 -19.57 0.32 15.69
CA ALA A 73 -18.14 0.30 15.40
C ALA A 73 -17.23 -0.38 16.44
N ASN A 74 -16.99 -1.67 16.22
CA ASN A 74 -15.64 -2.21 16.25
C ASN A 74 -14.73 -1.27 15.43
N GLN A 75 -14.11 -0.28 16.05
CA GLN A 75 -13.26 0.69 15.35
C GLN A 75 -11.95 0.01 14.97
N GLU A 76 -11.96 -0.74 13.87
CA GLU A 76 -10.77 -1.21 13.20
C GLU A 76 -9.98 0.02 12.73
N LEU A 77 -8.80 0.25 13.33
CA LEU A 77 -7.91 1.31 12.91
C LEU A 77 -6.97 0.77 11.83
N PHE A 78 -6.74 1.55 10.80
CA PHE A 78 -5.87 1.22 9.68
C PHE A 78 -4.77 2.27 9.54
N PHE A 79 -3.53 1.81 9.39
CA PHE A 79 -2.36 2.67 9.26
C PHE A 79 -1.51 2.24 8.06
N CYS A 80 -0.85 3.19 7.38
CA CYS A 80 0.03 2.84 6.26
C CYS A 80 1.26 2.02 6.67
N ASN A 81 1.76 2.24 7.89
CA ASN A 81 2.94 1.57 8.47
C ASN A 81 2.91 1.69 10.01
N TYR A 82 3.86 1.05 10.68
CA TYR A 82 3.98 1.11 12.15
C TYR A 82 4.35 2.50 12.68
N GLU A 83 5.05 3.33 11.90
CA GLU A 83 5.37 4.71 12.28
C GLU A 83 4.09 5.54 12.42
N HIS A 84 3.19 5.49 11.42
CA HIS A 84 1.91 6.18 11.46
C HIS A 84 1.00 5.67 12.58
N GLN A 85 1.06 4.38 12.91
CA GLN A 85 0.37 3.83 14.07
C GLN A 85 0.94 4.43 15.38
N ALA A 86 2.26 4.41 15.55
CA ALA A 86 2.91 4.95 16.74
C ALA A 86 2.67 6.46 16.89
N ASP A 87 2.72 7.20 15.80
CA ASP A 87 2.50 8.65 15.78
C ASP A 87 1.04 9.01 16.09
N PHE A 88 0.09 8.21 15.61
CA PHE A 88 -1.32 8.34 15.96
C PHE A 88 -1.54 8.14 17.47
N HIS A 89 -0.98 7.07 18.05
CA HIS A 89 -1.08 6.81 19.49
C HIS A 89 -0.30 7.83 20.34
N ALA A 90 0.77 8.40 19.79
CA ALA A 90 1.52 9.48 20.43
C ALA A 90 0.83 10.86 20.29
N GLY A 91 -0.33 10.95 19.63
CA GLY A 91 -1.09 12.19 19.45
C GLY A 91 -0.39 13.21 18.56
N LYS A 92 0.52 12.77 17.68
CA LYS A 92 1.17 13.65 16.71
C LYS A 92 0.19 14.02 15.60
N SER A 93 0.46 15.13 14.92
CA SER A 93 -0.27 15.51 13.71
C SER A 93 0.74 16.08 12.71
N TYR A 94 0.79 15.52 11.50
CA TYR A 94 1.52 16.13 10.40
C TYR A 94 0.60 17.13 9.70
N LYS A 95 1.08 18.36 9.50
CA LYS A 95 0.41 19.40 8.72
C LYS A 95 0.89 19.39 7.28
#